data_AF-A8TU29-F1
#
_entry.id   AF-A8TU29-F1
#
_cell.length_a   1.000
_cell.length_b   1.000
_cell.length_c   1.000
_cell.angle_alpha   90.00
_cell.angle_beta   90.00
_cell.angle_gamma   90.00
#
_symmetry.space_group_name_H-M   'P 1'
#
loop_
_entity.id
_entity.type
_entity.pdbx_description
1 polymer ?
#
loop_
_entity_poly.entity_id
_entity_poly.type
_entity_poly.pdbx_seq_one_letter_code
_entity_poly.pdbx_strand_id
1 'polypeptide(L)'
;MTKKKSDYDIGYGKPPDHTRFKPGQSGNPKGRPKGKRNLRTAILEELNRRVVVREGGKEREVPKWLMALMALNGQAMKGNVRAALAVLEMLRTNQENPDVTNDDVLTNDEVQIIARALNRGPK
;
A
#
# COMPACT_ATOMS: atom_id res chain seq x y z
N MET A 1 0.26 49.21 -23.82
CA MET A 1 1.02 48.22 -24.63
C MET A 1 0.16 46.98 -24.81
N THR A 2 -0.36 46.76 -26.02
CA THR A 2 -1.30 45.67 -26.36
C THR A 2 -0.51 44.44 -26.78
N LYS A 3 -0.55 43.37 -25.98
CA LYS A 3 0.20 42.12 -26.23
C LYS A 3 -0.47 41.35 -27.38
N LYS A 4 0.29 41.16 -28.48
CA LYS A 4 -0.04 40.39 -29.69
C LYS A 4 -0.63 39.01 -29.31
N LYS A 5 -1.85 38.69 -29.76
CA LYS A 5 -2.41 37.33 -29.71
C LYS A 5 -1.55 36.46 -30.62
N SER A 6 -0.89 35.45 -30.04
CA SER A 6 -0.15 34.44 -30.78
C SER A 6 -1.11 33.64 -31.65
N ASP A 7 -0.77 33.51 -32.92
CA ASP A 7 -1.46 32.78 -33.97
C ASP A 7 -1.29 31.26 -33.70
N TYR A 8 -2.08 30.72 -32.75
CA TYR A 8 -2.08 29.30 -32.45
C TYR A 8 -2.92 28.59 -33.50
N ASP A 9 -2.27 27.84 -34.40
CA ASP A 9 -2.89 27.03 -35.45
C ASP A 9 -3.77 25.92 -34.84
N ILE A 10 -5.09 26.08 -34.96
CA ILE A 10 -6.11 25.17 -34.44
C ILE A 10 -6.35 24.06 -35.47
N GLY A 11 -6.28 22.80 -35.05
CA GLY A 11 -6.44 21.64 -35.93
C GLY A 11 -6.63 20.34 -35.16
N TYR A 12 -6.60 19.20 -35.86
CA TYR A 12 -6.73 17.88 -35.22
C TYR A 12 -5.65 17.67 -34.15
N GLY A 13 -6.05 17.35 -32.92
CA GLY A 13 -5.14 17.21 -31.78
C GLY A 13 -4.58 18.52 -31.20
N LYS A 14 -4.97 19.68 -31.74
CA LYS A 14 -4.54 21.03 -31.31
C LYS A 14 -5.75 21.84 -30.81
N PRO A 15 -6.31 21.53 -29.62
CA PRO A 15 -7.46 22.26 -29.11
C PRO A 15 -7.09 23.73 -28.80
N PRO A 16 -7.99 24.71 -28.95
CA PRO A 16 -7.71 26.11 -28.66
C PRO A 16 -7.16 26.35 -27.24
N ASP A 17 -6.18 27.25 -27.09
CA ASP A 17 -5.51 27.48 -25.79
C ASP A 17 -6.48 27.86 -24.66
N HIS A 18 -7.54 28.61 -24.97
CA HIS A 18 -8.49 29.12 -23.98
C HIS A 18 -9.48 28.06 -23.45
N THR A 19 -9.60 26.90 -24.12
CA THR A 19 -10.48 25.80 -23.68
C THR A 19 -9.74 24.67 -23.00
N ARG A 20 -8.40 24.66 -23.02
CA ARG A 20 -7.60 23.62 -22.35
C ARG A 20 -7.70 23.75 -20.83
N PHE A 21 -7.80 22.61 -20.16
CA PHE A 21 -7.69 22.57 -18.70
C PHE A 21 -6.27 22.93 -18.26
N LYS A 22 -6.16 23.73 -17.20
CA LYS A 22 -4.85 24.06 -16.61
C LYS A 22 -4.27 22.84 -15.89
N PRO A 23 -2.96 22.60 -15.96
CA PRO A 23 -2.31 21.57 -15.14
C PRO A 23 -2.70 21.72 -13.66
N GLY A 24 -3.10 20.61 -13.02
CA GLY A 24 -3.53 20.59 -11.62
C GLY A 24 -4.99 21.00 -11.37
N GLN A 25 -5.72 21.50 -12.37
CA GLN A 25 -7.14 21.84 -12.26
C GLN A 25 -8.00 20.83 -13.03
N SER A 26 -8.81 20.05 -12.31
CA SER A 26 -9.81 19.18 -12.93
C SER A 26 -10.84 20.02 -13.69
N GLY A 27 -11.19 19.60 -14.90
CA GLY A 27 -12.28 20.19 -15.68
C GLY A 27 -13.66 20.03 -15.03
N ASN A 28 -13.79 19.09 -14.09
CA ASN A 28 -14.95 18.97 -13.22
C ASN A 28 -14.51 19.05 -11.73
N PRO A 29 -14.45 20.26 -11.16
CA PRO A 29 -14.10 20.47 -9.74
C PRO A 29 -15.10 19.83 -8.77
N LYS A 30 -16.34 19.59 -9.20
CA LYS A 30 -17.39 18.90 -8.43
C LYS A 30 -17.37 17.38 -8.63
N GLY A 31 -16.48 16.85 -9.46
CA GLY A 31 -16.27 15.41 -9.63
C GLY A 31 -15.76 14.76 -8.34
N ARG A 32 -15.64 13.42 -8.32
CA ARG A 32 -15.15 12.71 -7.13
C ARG A 32 -13.72 13.18 -6.81
N PRO A 33 -13.47 13.88 -5.69
CA PRO A 33 -12.14 14.27 -5.29
C PRO A 33 -11.28 13.03 -5.07
N LYS A 34 -10.02 13.11 -5.47
CA LYS A 34 -9.01 12.10 -5.14
C LYS A 34 -8.94 11.98 -3.62
N GLY A 35 -9.03 10.76 -3.10
CA GLY A 35 -8.91 10.50 -1.66
C GLY A 35 -10.18 10.66 -0.82
N LYS A 36 -11.40 10.72 -1.39
CA LYS A 36 -12.61 10.64 -0.56
C LYS A 36 -12.61 9.35 0.27
N ARG A 37 -12.52 9.52 1.60
CA ARG A 37 -12.66 8.46 2.61
C ARG A 37 -13.94 7.69 2.32
N ASN A 38 -13.79 6.40 2.01
CA ASN A 38 -14.88 5.45 1.85
C ASN A 38 -14.90 4.51 3.06
N LEU A 39 -15.98 3.74 3.22
CA LEU A 39 -16.13 2.84 4.37
C LEU A 39 -14.97 1.86 4.50
N ARG A 40 -14.50 1.29 3.38
CA ARG A 40 -13.35 0.38 3.36
C ARG A 40 -12.08 1.05 3.88
N THR A 41 -11.77 2.26 3.44
CA THR A 41 -10.59 3.01 3.93
C THR A 41 -10.72 3.36 5.41
N ALA A 42 -11.91 3.71 5.89
CA ALA A 42 -12.13 4.00 7.32
C ALA A 42 -11.95 2.75 8.19
N ILE A 43 -12.45 1.60 7.73
CA ILE A 43 -12.26 0.31 8.43
C ILE A 43 -10.78 -0.07 8.48
N LEU A 44 -10.06 0.04 7.35
CA LEU A 44 -8.62 -0.28 7.30
C LEU A 44 -7.79 0.65 8.19
N GLU A 45 -8.10 1.95 8.21
CA GLU A 45 -7.47 2.90 9.11
C GLU A 45 -7.71 2.52 10.57
N GLU A 46 -8.95 2.20 10.93
CA GLU A 46 -9.31 1.84 12.30
C GLU A 46 -8.64 0.55 12.75
N LEU A 47 -8.62 -0.47 11.90
CA LEU A 47 -7.96 -1.75 12.16
C LEU A 47 -6.44 -1.61 12.34
N ASN A 48 -5.81 -0.66 11.64
CA ASN A 48 -4.38 -0.39 11.74
C ASN A 48 -3.99 0.49 12.93
N ARG A 49 -4.94 1.08 13.65
CA ARG A 49 -4.63 1.84 14.87
C ARG A 49 -3.99 0.93 15.91
N ARG A 50 -2.98 1.46 16.61
CA ARG A 50 -2.27 0.76 17.68
C ARG A 50 -3.04 0.84 18.98
N VAL A 51 -2.95 -0.24 19.74
CA VAL A 51 -3.53 -0.43 21.07
C VAL A 51 -2.49 -1.11 21.94
N VAL A 52 -2.44 -0.73 23.21
CA VAL A 52 -1.52 -1.33 24.19
C VAL A 52 -2.14 -2.62 24.69
N VAL A 53 -1.38 -3.72 24.60
CA VAL A 53 -1.75 -5.05 25.10
C VAL A 53 -0.69 -5.48 26.11
N ARG A 54 -1.14 -6.11 27.20
CA ARG A 54 -0.26 -6.64 28.23
C ARG A 54 -0.16 -8.17 28.09
N GLU A 55 1.03 -8.66 27.78
CA GLU A 55 1.33 -10.09 27.66
C GLU A 55 2.52 -10.44 28.56
N GLY A 56 2.38 -11.47 29.40
CA GLY A 56 3.49 -11.94 30.24
C GLY A 56 4.09 -10.86 31.15
N GLY A 57 3.28 -9.89 31.59
CA GLY A 57 3.72 -8.78 32.44
C GLY A 57 4.38 -7.61 31.70
N LYS A 58 4.61 -7.71 30.39
CA LYS A 58 5.14 -6.62 29.55
C LYS A 58 4.04 -5.99 28.72
N GLU A 59 4.12 -4.68 28.52
CA GLU A 59 3.22 -3.95 27.63
C GLU A 59 3.82 -3.85 26.23
N ARG A 60 2.99 -4.09 25.22
CA ARG A 60 3.36 -3.98 23.80
C ARG A 60 2.24 -3.29 23.04
N GLU A 61 2.62 -2.39 22.14
CA GLU A 61 1.69 -1.83 21.16
C GLU A 61 1.52 -2.77 19.97
N VAL A 62 0.27 -3.12 19.67
CA VAL A 62 -0.10 -3.94 18.52
C VAL A 62 -1.26 -3.27 17.77
N PRO A 63 -1.40 -3.48 16.45
CA PRO A 63 -2.57 -3.00 15.72
C PRO A 63 -3.84 -3.77 16.14
N LYS A 64 -5.01 -3.12 16.04
CA LYS A 64 -6.30 -3.71 16.45
C LYS A 64 -6.65 -5.00 15.71
N TRP A 65 -6.32 -5.10 14.42
CA TRP A 65 -6.57 -6.34 13.67
C TRP A 65 -5.78 -7.53 14.25
N LEU A 66 -4.55 -7.30 14.72
CA LEU A 66 -3.73 -8.34 15.32
C LEU A 66 -4.31 -8.76 16.67
N MET A 67 -4.78 -7.81 17.49
CA MET A 67 -5.49 -8.10 18.72
C MET A 67 -6.74 -8.98 18.48
N ALA A 68 -7.53 -8.67 17.44
CA ALA A 68 -8.70 -9.47 17.08
C ALA A 68 -8.30 -10.90 16.68
N LEU A 69 -7.21 -11.06 15.94
CA LEU A 69 -6.67 -12.37 15.57
C LEU A 69 -6.17 -13.16 16.80
N MET A 70 -5.48 -12.50 17.74
CA MET A 70 -5.04 -13.10 18.99
C MET A 70 -6.22 -13.61 19.83
N ALA A 71 -7.30 -12.82 19.91
CA ALA A 71 -8.52 -13.23 20.60
C ALA A 71 -9.20 -14.42 19.92
N LEU A 72 -9.28 -14.41 18.58
CA LEU A 72 -9.82 -15.53 17.80
C LEU A 72 -9.00 -16.81 18.00
N ASN A 73 -7.67 -16.70 17.97
CA ASN A 73 -6.78 -17.81 18.25
C ASN A 73 -6.94 -18.32 19.69
N GLY A 74 -7.09 -17.42 20.67
CA GLY A 74 -7.38 -17.79 22.05
C GLY A 74 -8.68 -18.58 22.21
N GLN A 75 -9.71 -18.31 21.39
CA GLN A 75 -10.93 -19.11 21.34
C GLN A 75 -10.71 -20.48 20.69
N ALA A 76 -9.94 -20.52 19.61
CA ALA A 76 -9.57 -21.78 18.95
C ALA A 76 -8.82 -22.72 19.91
N MET A 77 -7.84 -22.18 20.66
CA MET A 77 -7.07 -22.93 21.67
C MET A 77 -7.92 -23.45 22.83
N LYS A 78 -9.08 -22.82 23.09
CA LYS A 78 -10.06 -23.30 24.08
C LYS A 78 -11.01 -24.38 23.53
N GLY A 79 -10.79 -24.88 22.31
CA GLY A 79 -11.58 -25.93 21.70
C GLY A 79 -12.75 -25.44 20.83
N ASN A 80 -12.84 -24.13 20.54
CA ASN A 80 -13.85 -23.63 19.61
C ASN A 80 -13.47 -24.01 18.16
N VAL A 81 -14.08 -25.08 17.65
CA VAL A 81 -13.82 -25.62 16.31
C VAL A 81 -14.10 -24.58 15.21
N ARG A 82 -15.13 -23.74 15.35
CA ARG A 82 -15.42 -22.69 14.36
C ARG A 82 -14.32 -21.64 14.31
N ALA A 83 -13.79 -21.25 15.46
CA ALA A 83 -12.66 -20.33 15.53
C ALA A 83 -11.39 -20.94 14.92
N ALA A 84 -11.13 -22.22 15.19
CA ALA A 84 -10.00 -22.94 14.58
C ALA A 84 -10.12 -23.01 13.06
N LEU A 85 -11.30 -23.34 12.53
CA LEU A 85 -11.57 -23.34 11.10
C LEU A 85 -11.41 -21.95 10.47
N ALA A 86 -11.86 -20.88 11.14
CA ALA A 86 -11.68 -19.52 10.65
C ALA A 86 -10.20 -19.13 10.54
N VAL A 87 -9.36 -19.50 11.51
CA VAL A 87 -7.91 -19.26 11.45
C VAL A 87 -7.25 -20.06 10.32
N LEU A 88 -7.62 -21.33 10.15
CA LEU A 88 -7.11 -22.16 9.05
C LEU A 88 -7.52 -21.63 7.67
N GLU A 89 -8.75 -21.13 7.55
CA GLU A 89 -9.23 -20.50 6.32
C GLU A 89 -8.42 -19.24 5.97
N MET A 90 -8.16 -18.37 6.95
CA MET A 90 -7.32 -17.17 6.76
C MET A 90 -5.91 -17.52 6.28
N LEU A 91 -5.33 -18.63 6.76
CA LEU A 91 -4.04 -19.11 6.26
C LEU A 91 -4.11 -19.53 4.79
N ARG A 92 -5.19 -20.22 4.38
CA ARG A 92 -5.38 -20.64 2.99
C ARG A 92 -5.52 -19.46 2.04
N THR A 93 -6.31 -18.44 2.40
CA THR A 93 -6.52 -17.26 1.55
C THR A 93 -5.26 -16.40 1.41
N ASN A 94 -4.38 -16.40 2.41
CA ASN A 94 -3.12 -15.61 2.37
C ASN A 94 -2.00 -16.28 1.58
N GLN A 95 -2.12 -17.56 1.18
CA GLN A 95 -1.13 -18.23 0.33
C GLN A 95 -1.17 -17.79 -1.15
N GLU A 96 -2.18 -17.03 -1.55
CA GLU A 96 -2.30 -16.51 -2.93
C GLU A 96 -1.61 -15.15 -3.15
N ASN A 97 -0.93 -14.58 -2.14
CA ASN A 97 -0.01 -13.45 -2.32
C ASN A 97 1.44 -13.91 -2.04
N PRO A 98 2.20 -14.36 -3.04
CA PRO A 98 3.64 -14.61 -2.89
C PRO A 98 4.49 -13.34 -2.67
N ASP A 99 3.90 -12.14 -2.58
CA ASP A 99 4.65 -10.87 -2.53
C ASP A 99 5.19 -10.47 -1.14
N VAL A 100 5.59 -11.44 -0.32
CA VAL A 100 6.53 -11.20 0.80
C VAL A 100 7.59 -12.30 0.89
N THR A 101 7.88 -13.01 -0.20
CA THR A 101 8.99 -13.97 -0.24
C THR A 101 10.19 -13.40 -1.01
N ASN A 102 11.25 -13.06 -0.27
CA ASN A 102 12.65 -13.02 -0.70
C ASN A 102 13.17 -11.81 -1.50
N ASP A 103 12.84 -10.56 -1.15
CA ASP A 103 13.61 -9.41 -1.68
C ASP A 103 15.01 -9.24 -1.03
N ASP A 104 15.29 -9.95 0.07
CA ASP A 104 16.57 -9.87 0.81
C ASP A 104 17.51 -11.07 0.58
N VAL A 105 17.13 -12.04 -0.25
CA VAL A 105 18.01 -13.19 -0.58
C VAL A 105 18.71 -12.88 -1.89
N LEU A 106 19.96 -12.40 -1.81
CA LEU A 106 20.76 -12.20 -3.02
C LEU A 106 20.87 -13.52 -3.80
N THR A 107 20.54 -13.44 -5.08
CA THR A 107 20.81 -14.54 -6.02
C THR A 107 22.32 -14.77 -6.14
N ASN A 108 22.73 -15.99 -6.48
CA ASN A 108 24.14 -16.32 -6.65
C ASN A 108 24.83 -15.40 -7.68
N ASP A 109 24.09 -14.95 -8.69
CA ASP A 109 24.61 -14.03 -9.71
C ASP A 109 24.89 -12.64 -9.13
N GLU A 110 24.02 -12.12 -8.27
CA GLU A 110 24.22 -10.85 -7.56
C GLU A 110 25.42 -10.92 -6.60
N VAL A 111 25.57 -12.03 -5.87
CA VAL A 111 26.75 -12.27 -5.03
C VAL A 111 28.03 -12.25 -5.86
N GLN A 112 28.02 -12.85 -7.06
CA GLN A 112 29.19 -12.83 -7.96
C GLN A 112 29.50 -11.44 -8.50
N ILE A 113 28.48 -10.63 -8.81
CA ILE A 113 28.67 -9.25 -9.27
C ILE A 113 29.33 -8.40 -8.18
N ILE A 114 28.87 -8.51 -6.93
CA ILE A 114 29.44 -7.78 -5.78
C ILE A 114 30.87 -8.23 -5.51
N ALA A 115 31.14 -9.54 -5.51
CA ALA A 115 32.50 -10.06 -5.35
C ALA A 115 33.45 -9.54 -6.45
N ARG A 116 32.96 -9.42 -7.68
CA ARG A 116 33.75 -8.87 -8.80
C ARG A 116 34.00 -7.37 -8.67
N ALA A 117 33.04 -6.63 -8.13
CA ALA A 117 33.17 -5.18 -7.88
C ALA A 117 34.16 -4.88 -6.75
N LEU A 118 34.13 -5.65 -5.66
CA LEU A 118 35.08 -5.50 -4.53
C LEU A 118 36.52 -5.82 -4.93
N ASN A 119 36.72 -6.78 -5.83
CA ASN A 119 38.04 -7.15 -6.36
C ASN A 119 38.58 -6.17 -7.42
N ARG A 120 37.73 -5.28 -7.95
CA ARG A 120 38.15 -4.13 -8.77
C ARG A 120 38.24 -2.89 -7.86
N GLY A 121 39.27 -2.84 -7.01
CA GLY A 121 39.58 -1.64 -6.24
C GLY A 121 39.70 -0.39 -7.14
N PRO A 122 39.47 0.82 -6.60
CA PRO A 122 39.51 2.04 -7.38
C PRO A 122 40.90 2.22 -8.01
N LYS A 123 40.93 2.62 -9.29
CA LYS A 123 42.16 3.08 -9.95
C LYS A 123 42.68 4.35 -9.30
#